data_AF-A0A968UVS5-F1
#
_entry.id   AF-A0A968UVS5-F1
#
_cell.length_a   1.000
_cell.length_b   1.000
_cell.length_c   1.000
_cell.angle_alpha   90.00
_cell.angle_beta   90.00
_cell.angle_gamma   90.00
#
_symmetry.space_group_name_H-M   'P 1'
#
loop_
_entity.id
_entity.type
_entity.pdbx_description
1 polymer ?
#
loop_
_entity_poly.entity_id
_entity_poly.type
_entity_poly.pdbx_seq_one_letter_code
_entity_poly.pdbx_strand_id
1 'polypeptide(L)'
;MIGILAHIVLPSFLSCGNKAKHSEAKQYVGSMNRAQQAYFADKGKGAFSNSITALGIGIKTQTANYNYSIGATKNAAFSYAVSRNEKHSLLSYVGAVFLVPTSAGSNYEKTTTSILCQANSPGKTQPPNPILQNGVPVCGDGTVEVSK
;
A
#
# COMPACT_ATOMS: atom_id res chain seq x y z
N MET A 1 -20.63 -32.16 40.02
CA MET A 1 -19.52 -31.90 39.10
C MET A 1 -19.74 -32.70 37.81
N ILE A 2 -20.41 -32.12 36.83
CA ILE A 2 -20.41 -32.54 35.42
C ILE A 2 -20.57 -31.20 34.68
N GLY A 3 -19.50 -30.53 34.28
CA GLY A 3 -18.57 -31.01 33.26
C GLY A 3 -18.97 -30.53 31.86
N ILE A 4 -19.53 -29.32 31.72
CA ILE A 4 -19.72 -28.67 30.41
C ILE A 4 -18.65 -27.60 30.26
N LEU A 5 -17.41 -28.05 30.08
CA LEU A 5 -16.34 -27.24 29.50
C LEU A 5 -16.20 -27.70 28.05
N ALA A 6 -17.03 -27.16 27.14
CA ALA A 6 -16.76 -27.35 25.74
C ALA A 6 -17.36 -26.29 24.80
N HIS A 7 -16.48 -25.38 24.38
CA HIS A 7 -16.24 -25.07 22.96
C HIS A 7 -17.31 -24.30 22.18
N ILE A 8 -17.73 -23.13 22.66
CA ILE A 8 -18.23 -22.06 21.76
C ILE A 8 -17.29 -20.87 21.84
N VAL A 9 -16.03 -21.12 21.47
CA VAL A 9 -15.07 -20.03 21.19
C VAL A 9 -15.15 -19.75 19.69
N LEU A 10 -16.20 -18.98 19.38
CA LEU A 10 -16.50 -18.12 18.24
C LEU A 10 -15.99 -18.49 16.82
N PRO A 11 -16.91 -18.48 15.81
CA PRO A 11 -16.58 -18.32 14.39
C PRO A 11 -15.77 -17.03 14.06
N SER A 12 -15.67 -16.10 15.02
CA SER A 12 -15.14 -14.74 14.87
C SER A 12 -13.60 -14.63 14.89
N PHE A 13 -12.86 -15.68 15.29
CA PHE A 13 -11.40 -15.64 15.27
C PHE A 13 -10.81 -15.76 13.86
N LEU A 14 -11.47 -16.51 12.96
CA LEU A 14 -11.04 -16.66 11.57
C LEU A 14 -11.31 -15.40 10.74
N SER A 15 -12.44 -14.72 10.96
CA SER A 15 -12.76 -13.45 10.30
C SER A 15 -11.94 -12.27 10.84
N CYS A 16 -11.52 -12.31 12.10
CA CYS A 16 -10.54 -11.38 12.67
C CYS A 16 -9.14 -11.56 12.06
N GLY A 17 -8.74 -12.81 11.80
CA GLY A 17 -7.44 -13.15 11.21
C GLY A 17 -7.15 -12.46 9.87
N ASN A 18 -8.10 -12.47 8.93
CA ASN A 18 -7.90 -11.81 7.64
C ASN A 18 -7.95 -10.27 7.75
N LYS A 19 -8.80 -9.71 8.61
CA LYS A 19 -8.83 -8.26 8.88
C LYS A 19 -7.50 -7.75 9.42
N ALA A 20 -6.88 -8.47 10.37
CA ALA A 20 -5.57 -8.13 10.89
C ALA A 20 -4.48 -8.15 9.80
N LYS A 21 -4.51 -9.15 8.92
CA LYS A 21 -3.59 -9.26 7.79
C LYS A 21 -3.79 -8.14 6.77
N HIS A 22 -5.03 -7.74 6.47
CA HIS A 22 -5.27 -6.56 5.63
C HIS A 22 -4.77 -5.27 6.29
N SER A 23 -4.91 -5.15 7.62
CA SER A 23 -4.37 -4.01 8.37
C SER A 23 -2.84 -3.90 8.25
N GLU A 24 -2.12 -5.03 8.33
CA GLU A 24 -0.67 -5.10 8.10
C GLU A 24 -0.30 -4.44 6.76
N ALA A 25 -0.91 -4.90 5.66
CA ALA A 25 -0.63 -4.40 4.32
C ALA A 25 -0.96 -2.90 4.19
N LYS A 26 -2.12 -2.46 4.69
CA LYS A 26 -2.52 -1.05 4.66
C LYS A 26 -1.53 -0.16 5.41
N GLN A 27 -1.12 -0.57 6.62
CA GLN A 27 -0.15 0.17 7.42
C GLN A 27 1.21 0.25 6.74
N TYR A 28 1.69 -0.86 6.18
CA TYR A 28 3.01 -0.91 5.54
C TYR A 28 3.03 -0.10 4.24
N VAL A 29 2.02 -0.23 3.38
CA VAL A 29 1.91 0.58 2.16
C VAL A 29 1.75 2.07 2.49
N GLY A 30 0.94 2.40 3.49
CA GLY A 30 0.81 3.78 3.98
C GLY A 30 2.13 4.35 4.50
N SER A 31 2.90 3.55 5.24
CA SER A 31 4.25 3.93 5.71
C SER A 31 5.24 4.09 4.56
N MET A 32 5.21 3.21 3.56
CA MET A 32 6.03 3.36 2.35
C MET A 32 5.71 4.66 1.61
N ASN A 33 4.42 5.00 1.45
CA ASN A 33 4.03 6.26 0.80
C ASN A 33 4.52 7.48 1.59
N ARG A 34 4.30 7.52 2.91
CA ARG A 34 4.82 8.63 3.75
C ARG A 34 6.34 8.75 3.66
N ALA A 35 7.04 7.62 3.65
CA ALA A 35 8.49 7.61 3.52
C ALA A 35 8.96 8.03 2.14
N GLN A 36 8.24 7.73 1.06
CA GLN A 36 8.54 8.27 -0.27
C GLN A 36 8.38 9.78 -0.31
N GLN A 37 7.33 10.32 0.30
CA GLN A 37 7.14 11.78 0.43
C GLN A 37 8.28 12.41 1.24
N ALA A 38 8.65 11.82 2.37
CA ALA A 38 9.77 12.27 3.18
C ALA A 38 11.11 12.18 2.42
N TYR A 39 11.36 11.06 1.74
CA TYR A 39 12.57 10.84 0.95
C TYR A 39 12.70 11.86 -0.19
N PHE A 40 11.57 12.19 -0.84
CA PHE A 40 11.52 13.21 -1.88
C PHE A 40 11.79 14.62 -1.32
N ALA A 41 11.31 14.94 -0.12
CA ALA A 41 11.47 16.25 0.52
C ALA A 41 12.84 16.46 1.19
N ASP A 42 13.36 15.44 1.87
CA ASP A 42 14.56 15.50 2.71
C ASP A 42 15.85 15.37 1.89
N LYS A 43 15.80 14.62 0.78
CA LYS A 43 16.90 14.55 -0.19
C LYS A 43 16.63 15.61 -1.25
N GLY A 44 17.43 16.68 -1.31
CA GLY A 44 17.49 17.64 -2.42
C GLY A 44 17.83 17.04 -3.81
N LYS A 45 17.61 15.74 -3.99
CA LYS A 45 17.70 14.96 -5.22
C LYS A 45 16.41 15.03 -6.07
N GLY A 46 15.28 15.42 -5.48
CA GLY A 46 13.99 15.50 -6.19
C GLY A 46 13.62 14.19 -6.89
N ALA A 47 13.90 13.06 -6.23
CA ALA A 47 13.72 11.73 -6.80
C ALA A 47 13.14 10.76 -5.77
N PHE A 48 12.26 9.87 -6.24
CA PHE A 48 11.71 8.78 -5.44
C PHE A 48 12.69 7.61 -5.32
N SER A 49 12.56 6.83 -4.25
CA SER A 49 13.37 5.63 -4.04
C SER A 49 12.74 4.41 -4.74
N ASN A 50 13.56 3.52 -5.30
CA ASN A 50 13.14 2.19 -5.77
C ASN A 50 13.37 1.07 -4.72
N SER A 51 13.85 1.40 -3.54
CA SER A 51 14.23 0.42 -2.51
C SER A 51 13.58 0.72 -1.17
N ILE A 52 12.91 -0.28 -0.60
CA ILE A 52 12.32 -0.23 0.75
C ILE A 52 13.42 -0.01 1.79
N THR A 53 14.58 -0.64 1.63
CA THR A 53 15.72 -0.48 2.54
C THR A 53 16.24 0.96 2.53
N ALA A 54 16.29 1.60 1.36
CA ALA A 54 16.74 2.98 1.23
C ALA A 54 15.78 4.00 1.86
N LEU A 55 14.52 3.63 2.09
CA LEU A 55 13.55 4.45 2.84
C LEU A 55 13.78 4.42 4.35
N GLY A 56 14.58 3.49 4.88
CA GLY A 56 14.94 3.45 6.30
C GLY A 56 13.78 3.16 7.27
N ILE A 57 12.64 2.67 6.78
CA ILE A 57 11.41 2.47 7.58
C ILE A 57 11.30 1.13 8.30
N GLY A 58 12.32 0.28 8.22
CA GLY A 58 12.35 -1.02 8.93
C GLY A 58 11.33 -2.06 8.46
N ILE A 59 10.70 -1.85 7.29
CA ILE A 59 9.76 -2.81 6.70
C ILE A 59 10.53 -3.93 6.01
N LYS A 60 10.17 -5.18 6.32
CA LYS A 60 10.68 -6.35 5.59
C LYS A 60 10.04 -6.43 4.21
N THR A 61 10.83 -6.73 3.18
CA THR A 61 10.34 -6.94 1.81
C THR A 61 9.40 -8.15 1.68
N GLN A 62 9.41 -9.04 2.67
CA GLN A 62 8.55 -10.21 2.72
C GLN A 62 8.10 -10.49 4.16
N THR A 63 6.79 -10.70 4.34
CA THR A 63 6.20 -11.21 5.58
C THR A 63 5.50 -12.55 5.30
N ALA A 64 4.86 -13.13 6.32
CA ALA A 64 4.08 -14.35 6.14
C ALA A 64 2.91 -14.15 5.14
N ASN A 65 2.38 -12.92 5.01
CA ASN A 65 1.16 -12.64 4.28
C ASN A 65 1.38 -11.90 2.95
N TYR A 66 2.43 -11.08 2.85
CA TYR A 66 2.66 -10.20 1.70
C TYR A 66 4.12 -10.13 1.26
N ASN A 67 4.31 -9.89 -0.03
CA ASN A 67 5.54 -9.39 -0.63
C ASN A 67 5.39 -7.89 -0.83
N TYR A 68 6.35 -7.14 -0.32
CA TYR A 68 6.41 -5.69 -0.44
C TYR A 68 7.48 -5.30 -1.46
N SER A 69 7.11 -4.44 -2.39
CA SER A 69 8.02 -3.92 -3.40
C SER A 69 7.73 -2.45 -3.68
N ILE A 70 8.69 -1.78 -4.31
CA ILE A 70 8.55 -0.39 -4.72
C ILE A 70 8.97 -0.30 -6.18
N GLY A 71 8.18 0.42 -6.97
CA GLY A 71 8.56 0.89 -8.30
C GLY A 71 8.48 2.41 -8.32
N ALA A 72 9.52 3.09 -8.77
CA ALA A 72 9.56 4.54 -8.83
C ALA A 72 9.96 5.02 -10.22
N THR A 73 9.35 6.13 -10.60
CA THR A 73 9.60 6.91 -11.82
C THR A 73 10.04 8.31 -11.42
N LYS A 74 10.28 9.18 -12.41
CA LYS A 74 10.60 10.59 -12.15
C LYS A 74 9.47 11.34 -11.44
N ASN A 75 8.21 10.97 -11.71
CA ASN A 75 7.04 11.73 -11.27
C ASN A 75 6.14 10.99 -10.28
N ALA A 76 6.43 9.71 -10.02
CA ALA A 76 5.63 8.91 -9.11
C ALA A 76 6.43 7.77 -8.46
N ALA A 77 6.06 7.41 -7.23
CA ALA A 77 6.44 6.17 -6.59
C ALA A 77 5.21 5.28 -6.40
N PHE A 78 5.39 3.98 -6.54
CA PHE A 78 4.39 2.95 -6.38
C PHE A 78 4.88 1.97 -5.31
N SER A 79 4.05 1.72 -4.32
CA SER A 79 4.34 0.87 -3.17
C SER A 79 3.37 -0.30 -3.18
N TYR A 80 3.86 -1.53 -3.32
CA TYR A 80 2.99 -2.70 -3.46
C TYR A 80 3.01 -3.56 -2.20
N ALA A 81 1.88 -4.19 -1.90
CA ALA A 81 1.77 -5.34 -1.00
C ALA A 81 1.00 -6.44 -1.73
N VAL A 82 1.73 -7.37 -2.33
CA VAL A 82 1.16 -8.48 -3.09
C VAL A 82 0.94 -9.67 -2.17
N SER A 83 -0.26 -10.21 -2.14
CA SER A 83 -0.57 -11.35 -1.28
C SER A 83 0.31 -12.56 -1.61
N ARG A 84 0.76 -13.25 -0.57
CA ARG A 84 1.44 -14.55 -0.65
C ARG A 84 0.51 -15.72 -0.30
N ASN A 85 -0.73 -15.43 0.04
CA ASN A 85 -1.64 -16.46 0.55
C ASN A 85 -2.12 -17.37 -0.59
N GLU A 86 -1.67 -18.62 -0.56
CA GLU A 86 -2.02 -19.66 -1.54
C GLU A 86 -3.52 -19.99 -1.56
N LYS A 87 -4.27 -19.67 -0.50
CA LYS A 87 -5.72 -19.87 -0.43
C LYS A 87 -6.51 -18.70 -1.02
N HIS A 88 -5.85 -17.71 -1.63
CA HIS A 88 -6.47 -16.53 -2.23
C HIS A 88 -7.49 -15.87 -1.29
N SER A 89 -7.17 -15.77 -0.01
CA SER A 89 -8.07 -15.18 1.00
C SER A 89 -7.74 -13.73 1.36
N LEU A 90 -6.68 -13.18 0.76
CA LEU A 90 -6.18 -11.84 1.05
C LEU A 90 -6.13 -11.00 -0.23
N LEU A 91 -6.47 -9.72 -0.08
CA LEU A 91 -6.44 -8.74 -1.16
C LEU A 91 -5.04 -8.16 -1.26
N SER A 92 -4.57 -7.91 -2.46
CA SER A 92 -3.33 -7.16 -2.68
C SER A 92 -3.61 -5.66 -2.62
N TYR A 93 -2.60 -4.88 -2.24
CA TYR A 93 -2.70 -3.44 -2.10
C TYR A 93 -1.63 -2.75 -2.94
N VAL A 94 -1.96 -1.56 -3.43
CA VAL A 94 -1.02 -0.68 -4.12
C VAL A 94 -1.22 0.74 -3.62
N GLY A 95 -0.15 1.37 -3.20
CA GLY A 95 -0.09 2.79 -2.89
C GLY A 95 0.66 3.51 -4.00
N ALA A 96 0.33 4.78 -4.22
CA ALA A 96 1.14 5.63 -5.06
C ALA A 96 1.36 6.98 -4.41
N VAL A 97 2.49 7.60 -4.76
CA VAL A 97 2.80 9.00 -4.46
C VAL A 97 3.11 9.67 -5.77
N PHE A 98 2.37 10.71 -6.13
CA PHE A 98 2.55 11.48 -7.36
C PHE A 98 3.07 12.87 -7.06
N LEU A 99 3.93 13.37 -7.94
CA LEU A 99 4.24 14.79 -8.03
C LEU A 99 3.13 15.50 -8.79
N VAL A 100 2.54 16.49 -8.15
CA VAL A 100 1.51 17.36 -8.74
C VAL A 100 1.94 18.82 -8.63
N PRO A 101 1.75 19.62 -9.68
CA PRO A 101 2.02 21.06 -9.61
C PRO A 101 1.04 21.73 -8.64
N THR A 102 1.52 22.69 -7.84
CA THR A 102 0.67 23.44 -6.89
C THR A 102 -0.24 24.46 -7.57
N SER A 103 0.02 24.78 -8.85
CA SER A 103 -0.80 25.69 -9.66
C SER A 103 -0.66 25.35 -11.14
N ALA A 104 -1.74 25.56 -11.91
CA ALA A 104 -1.73 25.37 -13.36
C ALA A 104 -0.69 26.29 -14.02
N GLY A 105 0.36 25.71 -14.61
CA GLY A 105 1.45 26.45 -15.28
C GLY A 105 2.73 26.61 -14.48
N SER A 106 2.75 26.26 -13.18
CA SER A 106 3.94 26.33 -12.35
C SER A 106 4.80 25.06 -12.49
N ASN A 107 5.95 25.15 -13.15
CA ASN A 107 6.94 24.06 -13.16
C ASN A 107 7.81 24.03 -11.90
N TYR A 108 7.73 25.08 -11.08
CA TYR A 108 8.70 25.36 -10.01
C TYR A 108 8.26 24.84 -8.64
N GLU A 109 6.95 24.84 -8.36
CA GLU A 109 6.43 24.38 -7.08
C GLU A 109 5.61 23.11 -7.30
N LYS A 110 6.17 21.98 -6.84
CA LYS A 110 5.58 20.65 -6.94
C LYS A 110 5.33 20.15 -5.54
N THR A 111 4.11 19.67 -5.30
CA THR A 111 3.75 18.96 -4.07
C THR A 111 3.58 17.47 -4.36
N THR A 112 3.57 16.67 -3.30
CA THR A 112 3.33 15.23 -3.41
C THR A 112 1.96 14.89 -2.88
N THR A 113 1.17 14.16 -3.66
CA THR A 113 -0.11 13.59 -3.23
C THR A 113 -0.02 12.07 -3.23
N SER A 114 -0.77 11.41 -2.34
CA SER A 114 -0.70 9.96 -2.15
C SER A 114 -2.06 9.30 -2.22
N ILE A 115 -2.13 8.09 -2.74
CA ILE A 115 -3.32 7.23 -2.75
C ILE A 115 -2.98 5.84 -2.23
N LEU A 116 -3.99 5.16 -1.69
CA LEU A 116 -3.94 3.75 -1.34
C LEU A 116 -5.13 3.04 -1.98
N CYS A 117 -4.85 2.00 -2.74
CA CYS A 117 -5.83 1.19 -3.44
C CYS A 117 -5.72 -0.26 -2.99
N GLN A 118 -6.85 -0.97 -3.01
CA GLN A 118 -6.91 -2.41 -2.81
C GLN A 118 -7.46 -3.10 -4.05
N ALA A 119 -7.01 -4.32 -4.34
CA ALA A 119 -7.59 -5.14 -5.38
C ALA A 119 -9.06 -5.48 -5.08
N ASN A 120 -9.87 -5.62 -6.13
CA ASN A 120 -11.27 -6.04 -6.02
C ASN A 120 -11.43 -7.53 -5.75
N SER A 121 -10.43 -8.32 -6.14
CA SER A 121 -10.40 -9.76 -5.93
C SER A 121 -9.13 -10.16 -5.19
N PRO A 122 -9.22 -11.17 -4.30
CA PRO A 122 -8.06 -11.65 -3.58
C PRO A 122 -7.17 -12.49 -4.48
N GLY A 123 -5.87 -12.48 -4.18
CA GLY A 123 -4.90 -13.26 -4.95
C GLY A 123 -3.52 -12.63 -4.99
N LYS A 124 -2.64 -13.32 -5.72
CA LYS A 124 -1.20 -13.05 -5.78
C LYS A 124 -0.80 -12.16 -6.96
N THR A 125 -1.79 -11.62 -7.68
CA THR A 125 -1.56 -10.72 -8.81
C THR A 125 -1.19 -9.35 -8.27
N GLN A 126 -0.11 -8.78 -8.80
CA GLN A 126 0.25 -7.40 -8.49
C GLN A 126 -0.84 -6.46 -9.04
N PRO A 127 -1.44 -5.60 -8.20
CA PRO A 127 -2.43 -4.64 -8.67
C PRO A 127 -1.82 -3.67 -9.69
N PRO A 128 -2.60 -3.17 -10.66
CA PRO A 128 -2.13 -2.17 -11.60
C PRO A 128 -1.77 -0.87 -10.88
N ASN A 129 -0.89 -0.09 -11.50
CA ASN A 129 -0.46 1.18 -10.96
C ASN A 129 -1.66 2.16 -10.91
N PRO A 130 -1.86 2.87 -9.79
CA PRO A 130 -2.70 4.06 -9.79
C PRO A 130 -2.22 5.04 -10.87
N ILE A 131 -3.12 5.91 -11.29
CA ILE A 131 -2.87 6.92 -12.31
C ILE A 131 -3.21 8.31 -11.75
N LEU A 132 -2.65 9.34 -12.38
CA LEU A 132 -2.96 10.72 -12.06
C LEU A 132 -3.92 11.26 -13.12
N GLN A 133 -5.18 11.52 -12.74
CA GLN A 133 -6.18 12.14 -13.61
C GLN A 133 -6.42 13.58 -13.14
N ASN A 134 -6.15 14.57 -14.00
CA ASN A 134 -6.37 15.99 -13.69
C ASN A 134 -5.72 16.46 -12.37
N GLY A 135 -4.54 15.93 -12.02
CA GLY A 135 -3.84 16.25 -10.77
C GLY A 135 -4.39 15.52 -9.53
N VAL A 136 -5.38 14.65 -9.69
CA VAL A 136 -5.94 13.81 -8.63
C VAL A 136 -5.51 12.36 -8.83
N PRO A 137 -4.93 11.70 -7.82
CA PRO A 137 -4.64 10.27 -7.90
C PRO A 137 -5.93 9.45 -7.98
N VAL A 138 -5.95 8.45 -8.85
CA VAL A 138 -7.07 7.52 -9.03
C VAL A 138 -6.55 6.10 -9.10
N CYS A 139 -7.27 5.17 -8.49
CA CYS A 139 -6.94 3.75 -8.52
C CYS A 139 -7.07 3.18 -9.95
N GLY A 140 -6.18 2.25 -10.30
CA GLY A 140 -6.22 1.56 -11.60
C GLY A 140 -7.37 0.56 -11.69
N ASP A 141 -7.68 0.10 -12.90
CA ASP A 141 -8.75 -0.86 -13.15
C ASP A 141 -8.64 -2.12 -12.27
N GLY A 142 -9.75 -2.58 -11.72
CA GLY A 142 -9.75 -3.74 -10.81
C GLY A 142 -9.25 -3.43 -9.40
N THR A 143 -9.06 -2.15 -9.05
CA THR A 143 -8.75 -1.71 -7.69
C THR A 143 -9.68 -0.58 -7.23
N VAL A 144 -9.89 -0.46 -5.92
CA VAL A 144 -10.70 0.59 -5.29
C VAL A 144 -9.90 1.33 -4.23
N GLU A 145 -10.17 2.62 -4.09
CA GLU A 145 -9.53 3.44 -3.08
C GLU A 145 -9.89 2.98 -1.67
N VAL A 146 -8.89 2.92 -0.80
CA VAL A 146 -9.04 2.60 0.60
C VAL A 146 -8.93 3.91 1.37
N SER A 147 -10.03 4.29 2.02
CA SER A 147 -10.02 5.40 2.97
C SER A 147 -8.89 5.23 3.99
N LYS A 148 -8.18 6.34 4.26
CA LYS A 148 -7.31 6.47 5.44
C LYS A 148 -8.08 6.25 6.73
#